data_AF-A0A953RB64-F1
#
_entry.id   AF-A0A953RB64-F1
#
_cell.length_a   1.000
_cell.length_b   1.000
_cell.length_c   1.000
_cell.angle_alpha   90.00
_cell.angle_beta   90.00
_cell.angle_gamma   90.00
#
_symmetry.space_group_name_H-M   'P 1'
#
loop_
_entity.id
_entity.type
_entity.pdbx_description
1 polymer ?
#
loop_
_entity_poly.entity_id
_entity_poly.type
_entity_poly.pdbx_seq_one_letter_code
_entity_poly.pdbx_strand_id
1 'polypeptide(L)'
;MVSRSTSYNDAQIIELWLGRQASPLTRDCYQRDVDRLLAYTCKPLCHIALGDLQGFAQSLVVAGLAPVSRARTLAAIKSLLGFCQRMLYIATNPAAELLLPGYENRLAERIVPEDEVARMLATEATERDSLLLRLLYGAGLRVSELCGLRWRNLRQHGNAGQIAVFGKGGKTRSITLPAPLMTDLYRFRNGAGAELPVFSSRSGRPLDRGRVRIIVRTAAQAAGLDEQVSPHWLRHAHASHALDHGAPIHLVQATLGHSSVATTSAYLHARPGDSSSRFLSAETFLPKSGGVALPSERAGVMDVMTAAPTAEGDQTEMKHFTIDAENNITAHASRKDAREAGAPTFSTEEQFADAIGNDSQRLVEIWNSLPGVKPVTRFTNRKVATERIWKAIAQLGGPRVAEAQPIPEATESQASGESAVVSGEGRPSPAPTAEPLATAGGGVPAAAPQKPRVAPAKGKASKKATPPKKAPKSAKAAKPAAKTAGAREGSKTAKVLDLVTRAGGATLKEIMKATGWQPHSVRGFISGALGKKMGLTVESFKNATDERAYRIAK
;
A
#
# COMPACT_ATOMS: atom_id res chain seq x y z
N MET A 1 -13.59 -35.24 32.36
CA MET A 1 -14.07 -33.91 31.91
C MET A 1 -13.51 -32.85 32.84
N VAL A 2 -13.05 -31.70 32.33
CA VAL A 2 -12.60 -30.57 33.18
C VAL A 2 -13.35 -29.32 32.75
N SER A 3 -14.44 -29.02 33.46
CA SER A 3 -15.18 -27.77 33.29
C SER A 3 -14.33 -26.60 33.79
N ARG A 4 -13.77 -25.81 32.87
CA ARG A 4 -13.28 -24.46 33.18
C ARG A 4 -14.35 -23.45 32.77
N SER A 5 -15.36 -23.31 33.64
CA SER A 5 -16.35 -22.23 33.56
C SER A 5 -15.72 -20.90 33.92
N THR A 6 -14.87 -20.37 33.05
CA THR A 6 -14.41 -18.98 33.12
C THR A 6 -15.49 -18.10 32.48
N SER A 7 -16.60 -17.90 33.21
CA SER A 7 -17.65 -16.96 32.82
C SER A 7 -17.11 -15.54 32.95
N TYR A 8 -16.42 -15.07 31.92
CA TYR A 8 -16.02 -13.67 31.80
C TYR A 8 -17.27 -12.78 31.89
N ASN A 9 -17.17 -11.64 32.55
CA ASN A 9 -18.16 -10.57 32.40
C ASN A 9 -17.75 -9.61 31.26
N ASP A 10 -18.65 -8.70 30.87
CA ASP A 10 -18.39 -7.73 29.79
C ASP A 10 -17.09 -6.93 30.02
N ALA A 11 -16.87 -6.42 31.23
CA ALA A 11 -15.68 -5.65 31.54
C ALA A 11 -14.38 -6.48 31.34
N GLN A 12 -14.37 -7.73 31.79
CA GLN A 12 -13.23 -8.65 31.63
C GLN A 12 -12.98 -9.02 30.17
N ILE A 13 -14.03 -9.29 29.38
CA ILE A 13 -13.84 -9.66 27.96
C ILE A 13 -13.40 -8.44 27.12
N ILE A 14 -13.89 -7.24 27.45
CA ILE A 14 -13.43 -5.97 26.86
C ILE A 14 -11.97 -5.72 27.24
N GLU A 15 -11.58 -5.86 28.51
CA GLU A 15 -10.19 -5.68 28.95
C GLU A 15 -9.25 -6.66 28.24
N LEU A 16 -9.61 -7.94 28.15
CA LEU A 16 -8.87 -8.96 27.41
C LEU A 16 -8.72 -8.61 25.92
N TRP A 17 -9.77 -8.06 25.30
CA TRP A 17 -9.73 -7.60 23.90
C TRP A 17 -8.80 -6.40 23.70
N LEU A 18 -8.89 -5.40 24.59
CA LEU A 18 -8.06 -4.19 24.55
C LEU A 18 -6.60 -4.50 24.85
N GLY A 19 -6.32 -5.43 25.77
CA GLY A 19 -4.96 -5.91 26.09
C GLY A 19 -4.19 -6.42 24.86
N ARG A 20 -4.90 -6.97 23.86
CA ARG A 20 -4.31 -7.41 22.58
C ARG A 20 -3.82 -6.25 21.69
N GLN A 21 -4.30 -5.03 21.90
CA GLN A 21 -3.88 -3.87 21.12
C GLN A 21 -2.53 -3.36 21.64
N ALA A 22 -1.55 -3.22 20.75
CA ALA A 22 -0.19 -2.80 21.12
C ALA A 22 -0.03 -1.29 21.40
N SER A 23 -1.01 -0.46 21.02
CA SER A 23 -0.95 0.99 21.21
C SER A 23 -1.96 1.45 22.26
N PRO A 24 -1.54 2.18 23.32
CA PRO A 24 -2.45 2.79 24.28
C PRO A 24 -3.53 3.64 23.61
N LEU A 25 -3.14 4.49 22.65
CA LEU A 25 -4.09 5.32 21.91
C LEU A 25 -5.17 4.51 21.17
N THR A 26 -4.83 3.32 20.64
CA THR A 26 -5.82 2.42 20.03
C THR A 26 -6.74 1.84 21.09
N ARG A 27 -6.23 1.49 22.29
CA ARG A 27 -7.07 1.06 23.42
C ARG A 27 -8.04 2.16 23.83
N ASP A 28 -7.56 3.38 24.05
CA ASP A 28 -8.40 4.50 24.48
C ASP A 28 -9.48 4.85 23.46
N CYS A 29 -9.18 4.75 22.17
CA CYS A 29 -10.17 4.99 21.12
C CYS A 29 -11.20 3.86 21.02
N TYR A 30 -10.76 2.60 21.16
CA TYR A 30 -11.65 1.44 21.14
C TYR A 30 -12.51 1.35 22.40
N GLN A 31 -11.98 1.70 23.57
CA GLN A 31 -12.76 1.82 24.80
C GLN A 31 -13.90 2.83 24.59
N ARG A 32 -13.60 4.05 24.13
CA ARG A 32 -14.62 5.07 23.82
C ARG A 32 -15.66 4.65 22.78
N ASP A 33 -15.31 3.78 21.82
CA ASP A 33 -16.27 3.20 20.87
C ASP A 33 -17.21 2.19 21.53
N VAL A 34 -16.67 1.35 22.43
CA VAL A 34 -17.41 0.35 23.20
C VAL A 34 -18.31 1.02 24.24
N ASP A 35 -17.81 2.03 24.96
CA ASP A 35 -18.58 2.83 25.91
C ASP A 35 -19.80 3.46 25.21
N ARG A 36 -19.61 3.99 23.99
CA ARG A 36 -20.70 4.57 23.19
C ARG A 36 -21.74 3.50 22.78
N LEU A 37 -21.31 2.29 22.42
CA LEU A 37 -22.22 1.18 22.09
C LEU A 37 -23.03 0.74 23.32
N LEU A 38 -22.38 0.55 24.47
CA LEU A 38 -23.04 0.13 25.70
C LEU A 38 -24.00 1.21 26.22
N ALA A 39 -23.62 2.48 26.13
CA ALA A 39 -24.49 3.61 26.49
C ALA A 39 -25.70 3.78 25.57
N TYR A 40 -25.61 3.38 24.29
CA TYR A 40 -26.74 3.41 23.35
C TYR A 40 -27.68 2.21 23.51
N THR A 41 -27.10 1.01 23.67
CA THR A 41 -27.89 -0.24 23.72
C THR A 41 -28.46 -0.54 25.10
N CYS A 42 -27.82 -0.06 26.17
CA CYS A 42 -28.12 -0.40 27.57
C CYS A 42 -28.22 -1.92 27.84
N LYS A 43 -27.54 -2.73 27.01
CA LYS A 43 -27.54 -4.20 27.02
C LYS A 43 -26.14 -4.74 27.27
N PRO A 44 -25.99 -5.89 27.95
CA PRO A 44 -24.72 -6.59 27.99
C PRO A 44 -24.36 -7.14 26.60
N LEU A 45 -23.07 -7.36 26.31
CA LEU A 45 -22.61 -7.73 24.95
C LEU A 45 -23.24 -9.04 24.44
N CYS A 46 -23.63 -9.95 25.34
CA CYS A 46 -24.30 -11.20 25.02
C CYS A 46 -25.75 -11.05 24.53
N HIS A 47 -26.41 -9.92 24.79
CA HIS A 47 -27.77 -9.63 24.36
C HIS A 47 -27.87 -8.64 23.18
N ILE A 48 -26.74 -8.19 22.63
CA ILE A 48 -26.72 -7.29 21.47
C ILE A 48 -27.12 -8.08 20.21
N ALA A 49 -28.19 -7.66 19.54
CA ALA A 49 -28.64 -8.24 18.27
C ALA A 49 -28.16 -7.42 17.05
N LEU A 50 -28.35 -7.93 15.83
CA LEU A 50 -28.06 -7.19 14.60
C LEU A 50 -28.85 -5.88 14.50
N GLY A 51 -30.13 -5.88 14.91
CA GLY A 51 -30.97 -4.67 14.94
C GLY A 51 -30.42 -3.58 15.85
N ASP A 52 -29.87 -3.94 17.02
CA ASP A 52 -29.21 -3.00 17.93
C ASP A 52 -27.98 -2.34 17.27
N LEU A 53 -27.21 -3.12 16.50
CA LEU A 53 -26.03 -2.64 15.78
C LEU A 53 -26.40 -1.74 14.59
N GLN A 54 -27.51 -2.02 13.92
CA GLN A 54 -28.05 -1.18 12.84
C GLN A 54 -28.60 0.14 13.40
N GLY A 55 -29.39 0.09 14.48
CA GLY A 55 -29.85 1.28 15.21
C GLY A 55 -28.68 2.13 15.71
N PHE A 56 -27.64 1.49 16.26
CA PHE A 56 -26.41 2.16 16.67
C PHE A 56 -25.69 2.82 15.48
N ALA A 57 -25.56 2.12 14.35
CA ALA A 57 -24.93 2.69 13.15
C ALA A 57 -25.67 3.95 12.64
N GLN A 58 -27.00 3.99 12.81
CA GLN A 58 -27.83 5.15 12.51
C GLN A 58 -27.70 6.26 13.56
N SER A 59 -27.61 5.95 14.85
CA SER A 59 -27.41 6.97 15.90
C SER A 59 -26.07 7.69 15.75
N LEU A 60 -25.04 7.04 15.19
CA LEU A 60 -23.79 7.73 14.80
C LEU A 60 -23.97 8.72 13.63
N VAL A 61 -24.98 8.55 12.77
CA VAL A 61 -25.34 9.55 11.73
C VAL A 61 -25.99 10.76 12.39
N VAL A 62 -26.99 10.53 13.23
CA VAL A 62 -27.74 11.58 13.95
C VAL A 62 -26.81 12.40 14.86
N ALA A 63 -25.83 11.75 15.49
CA ALA A 63 -24.79 12.40 16.29
C ALA A 63 -23.70 13.14 15.46
N GLY A 64 -23.85 13.24 14.14
CA GLY A 64 -22.97 14.03 13.27
C GLY A 64 -21.55 13.47 13.10
N LEU A 65 -21.30 12.17 13.35
CA LEU A 65 -19.95 11.62 13.17
C LEU A 65 -19.58 11.53 11.68
N ALA A 66 -18.41 12.05 11.33
CA ALA A 66 -17.84 11.94 10.00
C ALA A 66 -17.82 10.49 9.47
N PRO A 67 -18.04 10.23 8.17
CA PRO A 67 -18.15 8.87 7.60
C PRO A 67 -16.98 7.93 7.94
N VAL A 68 -15.74 8.44 7.89
CA VAL A 68 -14.52 7.70 8.26
C VAL A 68 -14.56 7.29 9.75
N SER A 69 -15.02 8.18 10.62
CA SER A 69 -15.15 7.92 12.06
C SER A 69 -16.23 6.87 12.35
N ARG A 70 -17.37 6.93 11.63
CA ARG A 70 -18.44 5.91 11.68
C ARG A 70 -17.91 4.53 11.27
N ALA A 71 -17.31 4.43 10.08
CA ALA A 71 -16.75 3.18 9.58
C ALA A 71 -15.71 2.56 10.55
N ARG A 72 -14.85 3.41 11.13
CA ARG A 72 -13.85 3.02 12.14
C ARG A 72 -14.47 2.54 13.45
N THR A 73 -15.50 3.22 13.99
CA THR A 73 -16.23 2.80 15.20
C THR A 73 -16.90 1.44 14.98
N LEU A 74 -17.62 1.26 13.87
CA LEU A 74 -18.30 0.00 13.55
C LEU A 74 -17.30 -1.15 13.29
N ALA A 75 -16.14 -0.86 12.68
CA ALA A 75 -15.07 -1.85 12.54
C ALA A 75 -14.45 -2.26 13.89
N ALA A 76 -14.35 -1.35 14.87
CA ALA A 76 -13.91 -1.67 16.22
C ALA A 76 -14.91 -2.60 16.92
N ILE A 77 -16.21 -2.32 16.81
CA ILE A 77 -17.30 -3.14 17.37
C ILE A 77 -17.35 -4.53 16.72
N LYS A 78 -17.25 -4.62 15.39
CA LYS A 78 -17.16 -5.89 14.65
C LYS A 78 -15.93 -6.72 15.06
N SER A 79 -14.83 -6.06 15.42
CA SER A 79 -13.62 -6.69 15.98
C SER A 79 -13.80 -7.19 17.42
N LEU A 80 -14.52 -6.47 18.27
CA LEU A 80 -14.89 -6.90 19.63
C LEU A 80 -15.83 -8.10 19.59
N LEU A 81 -16.96 -8.02 18.90
CA LEU A 81 -17.96 -9.10 18.89
C LEU A 81 -17.40 -10.37 18.21
N GLY A 82 -16.60 -10.21 17.15
CA GLY A 82 -15.81 -11.32 16.60
C GLY A 82 -14.74 -11.88 17.55
N PHE A 83 -14.28 -11.12 18.56
CA PHE A 83 -13.44 -11.64 19.63
C PHE A 83 -14.25 -12.37 20.70
N CYS A 84 -15.38 -11.82 21.15
CA CYS A 84 -16.31 -12.48 22.05
C CYS A 84 -16.70 -13.87 21.52
N GLN A 85 -17.00 -13.99 20.22
CA GLN A 85 -17.30 -15.29 19.59
C GLN A 85 -16.10 -16.26 19.66
N ARG A 86 -14.88 -15.80 19.35
CA ARG A 86 -13.67 -16.65 19.42
C ARG A 86 -13.31 -17.07 20.84
N MET A 87 -13.74 -16.31 21.85
CA MET A 87 -13.57 -16.63 23.27
C MET A 87 -14.73 -17.47 23.83
N LEU A 88 -15.70 -17.86 22.99
CA LEU A 88 -16.93 -18.55 23.38
C LEU A 88 -17.77 -17.76 24.39
N TYR A 89 -17.63 -16.43 24.42
CA TYR A 89 -18.43 -15.54 25.25
C TYR A 89 -19.82 -15.26 24.65
N ILE A 90 -19.92 -15.29 23.32
CA ILE A 90 -21.18 -15.28 22.57
C ILE A 90 -21.17 -16.44 21.57
N ALA A 91 -22.30 -17.09 21.35
CA ALA A 91 -22.39 -18.25 20.45
C ALA A 91 -22.22 -17.83 18.97
N THR A 92 -22.91 -16.77 18.57
CA THR A 92 -22.92 -16.20 17.21
C THR A 92 -22.43 -14.76 17.24
N ASN A 93 -21.82 -14.29 16.16
CA ASN A 93 -21.37 -12.90 16.04
C ASN A 93 -22.44 -12.06 15.31
N PRO A 94 -23.25 -11.24 16.01
CA PRO A 94 -24.30 -10.43 15.40
C PRO A 94 -23.74 -9.35 14.46
N ALA A 95 -22.46 -8.98 14.60
CA ALA A 95 -21.81 -8.02 13.71
C ALA A 95 -21.27 -8.63 12.40
N ALA A 96 -21.43 -9.94 12.17
CA ALA A 96 -20.96 -10.60 10.94
C ALA A 96 -21.59 -9.97 9.69
N GLU A 97 -22.92 -9.80 9.70
CA GLU A 97 -23.71 -9.21 8.60
C GLU A 97 -23.79 -7.67 8.66
N LEU A 98 -23.23 -7.03 9.70
CA LEU A 98 -23.22 -5.57 9.79
C LEU A 98 -22.39 -4.97 8.66
N LEU A 99 -23.05 -4.31 7.71
CA LEU A 99 -22.42 -3.53 6.65
C LEU A 99 -21.69 -2.33 7.25
N LEU A 100 -20.44 -2.12 6.82
CA LEU A 100 -19.69 -0.92 7.16
C LEU A 100 -20.02 0.15 6.12
N PRO A 101 -20.31 1.41 6.51
CA PRO A 101 -20.58 2.46 5.55
C PRO A 101 -19.36 2.70 4.68
N GLY A 102 -19.56 2.72 3.36
CA GLY A 102 -18.59 3.25 2.42
C GLY A 102 -18.31 4.72 2.71
N TYR A 103 -17.11 5.18 2.37
CA TYR A 103 -16.76 6.59 2.41
C TYR A 103 -15.82 6.90 1.25
N GLU A 104 -15.94 8.09 0.68
CA GLU A 104 -15.07 8.57 -0.38
C GLU A 104 -13.64 8.74 0.12
N ASN A 105 -12.68 8.28 -0.66
CA ASN A 105 -11.27 8.37 -0.30
C ASN A 105 -10.68 9.74 -0.64
N ARG A 106 -11.06 10.75 0.14
CA ARG A 106 -10.62 12.16 0.02
C ARG A 106 -9.17 12.38 0.48
N LEU A 107 -8.25 11.51 0.05
CA LEU A 107 -6.80 11.69 0.22
C LEU A 107 -6.25 12.74 -0.76
N ALA A 108 -6.86 12.83 -1.94
CA ALA A 108 -6.49 13.80 -2.99
C ALA A 108 -6.71 15.25 -2.56
N GLU A 109 -7.83 15.53 -1.89
CA GLU A 109 -8.19 16.85 -1.32
C GLU A 109 -7.27 17.32 -0.16
N ARG A 110 -6.17 16.59 0.13
CA ARG A 110 -5.30 16.83 1.30
C ARG A 110 -3.82 16.97 0.95
N ILE A 111 -3.51 17.11 -0.33
CA ILE A 111 -2.17 17.43 -0.81
C ILE A 111 -2.03 18.95 -0.77
N VAL A 112 -1.16 19.45 0.11
CA VAL A 112 -0.80 20.88 0.18
C VAL A 112 0.21 21.13 -0.93
N PRO A 113 -0.01 22.08 -1.87
CA PRO A 113 0.94 22.45 -2.91
C PRO A 113 2.35 22.78 -2.40
N GLU A 114 3.37 22.59 -3.24
CA GLU A 114 4.76 22.82 -2.83
C GLU A 114 5.06 24.31 -2.54
N ASP A 115 4.42 25.25 -3.24
CA ASP A 115 4.53 26.69 -2.95
C ASP A 115 3.86 27.07 -1.61
N GLU A 116 2.73 26.44 -1.28
CA GLU A 116 2.05 26.60 0.01
C GLU A 116 2.93 26.08 1.16
N VAL A 117 3.53 24.90 0.99
CA VAL A 117 4.50 24.38 1.96
C VAL A 117 5.73 25.29 2.05
N ALA A 118 6.26 25.79 0.93
CA ALA A 118 7.40 26.70 0.93
C ALA A 118 7.10 28.01 1.69
N ARG A 119 5.94 28.63 1.45
CA ARG A 119 5.45 29.79 2.21
C ARG A 119 5.35 29.48 3.70
N MET A 120 4.75 28.34 4.06
CA MET A 120 4.61 27.89 5.45
C MET A 120 5.95 27.61 6.16
N LEU A 121 6.98 27.21 5.42
CA LEU A 121 8.34 26.98 5.94
C LEU A 121 9.19 28.27 6.01
N ALA A 122 8.79 29.31 5.28
CA ALA A 122 9.40 30.64 5.26
C ALA A 122 8.82 31.60 6.31
N THR A 123 7.70 31.27 6.95
CA THR A 123 7.06 32.11 7.97
C THR A 123 8.00 32.38 9.16
N GLU A 124 7.98 33.62 9.66
CA GLU A 124 8.66 34.03 10.89
C GLU A 124 8.21 33.17 12.09
N ALA A 125 9.08 32.26 12.52
CA ALA A 125 8.85 31.31 13.59
C ALA A 125 10.10 31.17 14.45
N THR A 126 9.93 30.78 15.71
CA THR A 126 11.10 30.48 16.57
C THR A 126 11.98 29.41 15.94
N GLU A 127 13.31 29.48 16.11
CA GLU A 127 14.27 28.54 15.51
C GLU A 127 13.85 27.07 15.71
N ARG A 128 13.42 26.71 16.93
CA ARG A 128 12.86 25.40 17.26
C ARG A 128 11.68 25.02 16.36
N ASP A 129 10.72 25.92 16.21
CA ASP A 129 9.47 25.66 15.50
C ASP A 129 9.70 25.63 13.98
N SER A 130 10.59 26.48 13.44
CA SER A 130 11.03 26.40 12.04
C SER A 130 11.72 25.06 11.74
N LEU A 131 12.69 24.63 12.57
CA LEU A 131 13.34 23.33 12.43
C LEU A 131 12.38 22.15 12.58
N LEU A 132 11.38 22.29 13.44
CA LEU A 132 10.33 21.29 13.64
C LEU A 132 9.49 21.10 12.38
N LEU A 133 9.10 22.18 11.71
CA LEU A 133 8.33 22.15 10.47
C LEU A 133 9.18 21.58 9.32
N ARG A 134 10.42 22.06 9.17
CA ARG A 134 11.38 21.57 8.18
C ARG A 134 11.63 20.06 8.33
N LEU A 135 11.74 19.54 9.57
CA LEU A 135 11.93 18.11 9.81
C LEU A 135 10.64 17.29 9.61
N LEU A 136 9.46 17.84 9.93
CA LEU A 136 8.17 17.19 9.64
C LEU A 136 7.99 16.96 8.14
N TYR A 137 8.22 17.99 7.33
CA TYR A 137 8.13 17.93 5.88
C TYR A 137 9.30 17.12 5.29
N GLY A 138 10.54 17.59 5.44
CA GLY A 138 11.71 17.01 4.75
C GLY A 138 12.00 15.54 5.06
N ALA A 139 11.60 15.04 6.24
CA ALA A 139 11.74 13.63 6.61
C ALA A 139 10.41 12.86 6.69
N GLY A 140 9.29 13.47 6.29
CA GLY A 140 7.96 12.85 6.27
C GLY A 140 7.54 12.19 7.59
N LEU A 141 7.92 12.74 8.75
CA LEU A 141 7.74 12.08 10.05
C LEU A 141 6.28 12.05 10.51
N ARG A 142 5.90 11.02 11.28
CA ARG A 142 4.66 11.08 12.07
C ARG A 142 4.88 11.97 13.28
N VAL A 143 3.85 12.69 13.74
CA VAL A 143 3.92 13.51 14.98
C VAL A 143 4.46 12.73 16.18
N SER A 144 4.01 11.47 16.35
CA SER A 144 4.47 10.62 17.45
C SER A 144 5.94 10.20 17.33
N GLU A 145 6.49 10.18 16.11
CA GLU A 145 7.90 9.88 15.84
C GLU A 145 8.76 11.12 16.12
N LEU A 146 8.34 12.29 15.63
CA LEU A 146 8.94 13.60 15.91
C LEU A 146 9.00 13.89 17.42
N CYS A 147 7.88 13.79 18.14
CA CYS A 147 7.82 13.97 19.60
C CYS A 147 8.67 12.95 20.38
N GLY A 148 9.00 11.80 19.78
CA GLY A 148 9.80 10.75 20.41
C GLY A 148 11.30 10.82 20.07
N LEU A 149 11.70 11.70 19.16
CA LEU A 149 13.06 11.77 18.63
C LEU A 149 14.04 12.35 19.66
N ARG A 150 15.19 11.69 19.87
CA ARG A 150 16.27 12.11 20.76
C ARG A 150 17.55 12.38 19.99
N TRP A 151 18.46 13.18 20.56
CA TRP A 151 19.72 13.52 19.91
C TRP A 151 20.58 12.30 19.52
N ARG A 152 20.54 11.20 20.30
CA ARG A 152 21.20 9.92 19.94
C ARG A 152 20.66 9.24 18.67
N ASN A 153 19.49 9.66 18.18
CA ASN A 153 18.90 9.13 16.96
C ASN A 153 19.44 9.84 15.71
N LEU A 154 20.10 11.00 15.87
CA LEU A 154 20.75 11.75 14.81
C LEU A 154 22.21 11.31 14.73
N ARG A 155 22.64 10.89 13.53
CA ARG A 155 24.02 10.53 13.23
C ARG A 155 24.45 11.27 11.97
N GLN A 156 25.66 11.81 11.98
CA GLN A 156 26.29 12.34 10.78
C GLN A 156 26.89 11.17 9.98
N HIS A 157 26.73 11.19 8.66
CA HIS A 157 27.19 10.12 7.76
C HIS A 157 27.79 10.74 6.49
N GLY A 158 29.09 11.06 6.55
CA GLY A 158 29.75 11.87 5.53
C GLY A 158 29.11 13.27 5.46
N ASN A 159 28.83 13.73 4.25
CA ASN A 159 28.22 15.05 4.02
C ASN A 159 26.71 15.09 4.33
N ALA A 160 26.07 13.98 4.70
CA ALA A 160 24.63 13.93 4.98
C ALA A 160 24.32 13.61 6.45
N GLY A 161 23.13 13.99 6.90
CA GLY A 161 22.57 13.55 8.16
C GLY A 161 21.81 12.23 8.01
N GLN A 162 21.70 11.43 9.07
CA GLN A 162 20.78 10.30 9.14
C GLN A 162 20.04 10.28 10.48
N ILE A 163 18.72 10.10 10.42
CA ILE A 163 17.89 9.91 11.61
C ILE A 163 17.34 8.48 11.71
N ALA A 164 17.46 7.88 12.88
CA ALA A 164 16.92 6.55 13.18
C ALA A 164 15.55 6.67 13.87
N VAL A 165 14.48 6.30 13.15
CA VAL A 165 13.09 6.48 13.59
C VAL A 165 12.45 5.14 13.95
N PHE A 166 11.86 5.06 15.15
CA PHE A 166 11.15 3.87 15.64
C PHE A 166 9.66 3.93 15.28
N GLY A 167 9.25 3.08 14.34
CA GLY A 167 7.89 3.01 13.82
C GLY A 167 6.96 2.01 14.56
N LYS A 168 5.68 2.03 14.18
CA LYS A 168 4.65 1.12 14.72
C LYS A 168 5.05 -0.34 14.49
N GLY A 169 5.00 -1.15 15.54
CA GLY A 169 5.38 -2.57 15.51
C GLY A 169 6.86 -2.85 15.75
N GLY A 170 7.62 -1.89 16.29
CA GLY A 170 9.02 -2.09 16.67
C GLY A 170 10.02 -2.08 15.51
N LYS A 171 9.59 -1.62 14.33
CA LYS A 171 10.45 -1.49 13.15
C LYS A 171 11.20 -0.15 13.19
N THR A 172 12.53 -0.21 13.21
CA THR A 172 13.38 0.96 13.00
C THR A 172 13.57 1.21 11.51
N ARG A 173 13.63 2.48 11.10
CA ARG A 173 14.04 2.90 9.75
C ARG A 173 15.02 4.05 9.85
N SER A 174 15.99 4.10 8.94
CA SER A 174 16.84 5.26 8.72
C SER A 174 16.20 6.19 7.69
N ILE A 175 16.37 7.49 7.87
CA ILE A 175 16.01 8.52 6.88
C ILE A 175 17.21 9.44 6.75
N THR A 176 17.69 9.65 5.52
CA THR A 176 18.79 10.58 5.22
C THR A 176 18.24 12.01 5.16
N LEU A 177 18.95 12.96 5.77
CA LEU A 177 18.62 14.37 5.76
C LEU A 177 19.64 15.17 4.91
N PRO A 178 19.20 16.21 4.19
CA PRO A 178 20.09 17.17 3.55
C PRO A 178 21.08 17.79 4.53
N ALA A 179 22.31 18.06 4.06
CA ALA A 179 23.39 18.63 4.86
C ALA A 179 22.97 19.92 5.61
N PRO A 180 22.31 20.92 4.98
CA PRO A 180 21.95 22.16 5.66
C PRO A 180 21.03 21.95 6.86
N LEU A 181 19.99 21.11 6.70
CA LEU A 181 19.06 20.78 7.78
C LEU A 181 19.77 20.06 8.94
N MET A 182 20.74 19.19 8.64
CA MET A 182 21.54 18.53 9.69
C MET A 182 22.46 19.52 10.41
N THR A 183 23.08 20.46 9.69
CA THR A 183 23.89 21.53 10.28
C THR A 183 23.07 22.41 11.22
N ASP A 184 21.89 22.87 10.79
CA ASP A 184 21.03 23.70 11.63
C ASP A 184 20.52 22.93 12.87
N LEU A 185 20.19 21.64 12.74
CA LEU A 185 19.85 20.79 13.87
C LEU A 185 21.02 20.64 14.86
N TYR A 186 22.26 20.48 14.39
CA TYR A 186 23.42 20.42 15.29
C TYR A 186 23.77 21.78 15.93
N ARG A 187 23.51 22.90 15.24
CA ARG A 187 23.60 24.24 15.84
C ARG A 187 22.57 24.40 16.97
N PHE A 188 21.30 24.11 16.67
CA PHE A 188 20.19 24.16 17.63
C PHE A 188 20.38 23.22 18.83
N ARG A 189 21.12 22.11 18.67
CA ARG A 189 21.45 21.18 19.76
C ARG A 189 22.15 21.88 20.93
N ASN A 190 23.00 22.89 20.66
CA ASN A 190 23.74 23.68 21.65
C ASN A 190 24.26 22.87 22.86
N GLY A 191 25.02 21.80 22.59
CA GLY A 191 25.60 20.94 23.63
C GLY A 191 24.66 19.94 24.33
N ALA A 192 23.37 19.89 23.99
CA ALA A 192 22.39 19.03 24.66
C ALA A 192 22.79 17.53 24.69
N GLY A 193 22.61 16.89 25.84
CA GLY A 193 22.92 15.48 26.07
C GLY A 193 22.17 14.51 25.15
N ALA A 194 22.80 13.39 24.80
CA ALA A 194 22.32 12.48 23.75
C ALA A 194 20.93 11.86 24.02
N GLU A 195 20.53 11.69 25.28
CA GLU A 195 19.21 11.16 25.66
C GLU A 195 18.10 12.21 25.75
N LEU A 196 18.42 13.50 25.62
CA LEU A 196 17.41 14.56 25.59
C LEU A 196 16.62 14.51 24.26
N PRO A 197 15.32 14.88 24.29
CA PRO A 197 14.52 15.02 23.08
C PRO A 197 15.09 16.11 22.17
N VAL A 198 14.98 15.93 20.85
CA VAL A 198 15.37 16.96 19.86
C VAL A 198 14.50 18.21 20.02
N PHE A 199 13.19 18.02 20.19
CA PHE A 199 12.24 19.09 20.48
C PHE A 199 11.65 18.95 21.87
N SER A 200 12.05 19.87 22.77
CA SER A 200 11.58 19.94 24.15
C SER A 200 10.50 21.00 24.35
N SER A 201 9.67 20.79 25.38
CA SER A 201 8.86 21.83 26.00
C SER A 201 9.73 22.73 26.90
N ARG A 202 9.17 23.85 27.38
CA ARG A 202 9.82 24.74 28.38
C ARG A 202 10.25 24.01 29.66
N SER A 203 9.71 22.82 29.96
CA SER A 203 10.07 22.00 31.13
C SER A 203 11.06 20.87 30.80
N GLY A 204 11.74 20.91 29.65
CA GLY A 204 12.73 19.91 29.22
C GLY A 204 12.15 18.55 28.80
N ARG A 205 10.84 18.33 29.01
CA ARG A 205 10.13 17.11 28.58
C ARG A 205 9.94 17.10 27.06
N PRO A 206 9.78 15.92 26.42
CA PRO A 206 9.47 15.84 25.00
C PRO A 206 8.20 16.62 24.65
N LEU A 207 8.20 17.29 23.49
CA LEU A 207 7.10 18.14 23.06
C LEU A 207 5.81 17.32 22.85
N ASP A 208 4.67 17.81 23.36
CA ASP A 208 3.39 17.12 23.18
C ASP A 208 2.83 17.25 21.75
N ARG A 209 2.11 16.21 21.31
CA ARG A 209 1.49 16.13 19.98
C ARG A 209 0.46 17.22 19.73
N GLY A 210 -0.27 17.65 20.76
CA GLY A 210 -1.19 18.79 20.71
C GLY A 210 -0.44 20.08 20.42
N ARG A 211 0.71 20.32 21.08
CA ARG A 211 1.54 21.50 20.80
C ARG A 211 2.12 21.49 19.39
N VAL A 212 2.53 20.33 18.86
CA VAL A 212 2.97 20.21 17.45
C VAL A 212 1.85 20.57 16.47
N ARG A 213 0.60 20.15 16.74
CA ARG A 213 -0.55 20.55 15.90
C ARG A 213 -0.80 22.06 15.94
N ILE A 214 -0.67 22.69 17.12
CA ILE A 214 -0.80 24.15 17.26
C ILE A 214 0.28 24.86 16.44
N ILE A 215 1.55 24.43 16.54
CA ILE A 215 2.67 25.01 15.75
C ILE A 215 2.39 24.92 14.25
N VAL A 216 1.96 23.74 13.75
CA VAL A 216 1.58 23.56 12.35
C VAL A 216 0.41 24.46 11.94
N ARG A 217 -0.66 24.54 12.75
CA ARG A 217 -1.80 25.41 12.41
C ARG A 217 -1.40 26.89 12.39
N THR A 218 -0.64 27.36 13.37
CA THR A 218 -0.19 28.75 13.43
C THR A 218 0.67 29.13 12.23
N ALA A 219 1.60 28.27 11.82
CA ALA A 219 2.42 28.52 10.63
C ALA A 219 1.61 28.45 9.32
N ALA A 220 0.62 27.55 9.23
CA ALA A 220 -0.30 27.47 8.09
C ALA A 220 -1.18 28.73 7.97
N GLN A 221 -1.81 29.16 9.07
CA GLN A 221 -2.61 30.40 9.13
C GLN A 221 -1.77 31.62 8.76
N ALA A 222 -0.54 31.73 9.28
CA ALA A 222 0.36 32.85 8.98
C ALA A 222 0.88 32.87 7.53
N ALA A 223 0.80 31.75 6.81
CA ALA A 223 1.12 31.65 5.37
C ALA A 223 -0.11 31.67 4.46
N GLY A 224 -1.32 31.83 5.02
CA GLY A 224 -2.59 31.92 4.28
C GLY A 224 -3.15 30.59 3.78
N LEU A 225 -2.83 29.46 4.44
CA LEU A 225 -3.30 28.11 4.09
C LEU A 225 -4.59 27.75 4.87
N ASP A 226 -5.30 26.70 4.43
CA ASP A 226 -6.48 26.13 5.11
C ASP A 226 -6.18 25.77 6.59
N GLU A 227 -7.09 26.12 7.50
CA GLU A 227 -6.98 25.83 8.95
C GLU A 227 -6.95 24.34 9.32
N GLN A 228 -7.35 23.48 8.38
CA GLN A 228 -7.29 22.02 8.45
C GLN A 228 -5.89 21.46 8.20
N VAL A 229 -4.95 22.26 7.68
CA VAL A 229 -3.55 21.85 7.51
C VAL A 229 -3.01 21.33 8.83
N SER A 230 -2.47 20.11 8.75
CA SER A 230 -2.08 19.33 9.91
C SER A 230 -0.77 18.60 9.63
N PRO A 231 -0.06 18.12 10.66
CA PRO A 231 1.18 17.37 10.45
C PRO A 231 1.01 16.12 9.58
N HIS A 232 -0.22 15.59 9.44
CA HIS A 232 -0.51 14.47 8.55
C HIS A 232 -0.57 14.91 7.07
N TRP A 233 -1.01 16.15 6.81
CA TRP A 233 -1.02 16.75 5.48
C TRP A 233 0.40 17.09 5.03
N LEU A 234 1.25 17.67 5.89
CA LEU A 234 2.68 17.87 5.57
C LEU A 234 3.40 16.55 5.20
N ARG A 235 3.03 15.45 5.86
CA ARG A 235 3.54 14.12 5.53
C ARG A 235 2.96 13.55 4.22
N HIS A 236 1.75 13.96 3.81
CA HIS A 236 1.20 13.66 2.50
C HIS A 236 1.88 14.49 1.39
N ALA A 237 2.09 15.79 1.63
CA ALA A 237 2.82 16.68 0.75
C ALA A 237 4.23 16.14 0.48
N HIS A 238 5.01 15.80 1.53
CA HIS A 238 6.32 15.14 1.36
C HIS A 238 6.25 13.89 0.48
N ALA A 239 5.24 13.04 0.67
CA ALA A 239 5.10 11.80 -0.08
C ALA A 239 4.73 12.05 -1.55
N SER A 240 3.86 13.04 -1.81
CA SER A 240 3.40 13.40 -3.15
C SER A 240 4.52 14.12 -3.90
N HIS A 241 5.07 15.19 -3.33
CA HIS A 241 6.14 15.98 -3.96
C HIS A 241 7.39 15.14 -4.22
N ALA A 242 7.77 14.22 -3.32
CA ALA A 242 8.86 13.30 -3.62
C ALA A 242 8.59 12.43 -4.87
N LEU A 243 7.36 11.92 -5.05
CA LEU A 243 6.95 11.17 -6.24
C LEU A 243 6.85 12.07 -7.48
N ASP A 244 6.42 13.33 -7.32
CA ASP A 244 6.31 14.32 -8.40
C ASP A 244 7.71 14.73 -8.92
N HIS A 245 8.70 14.81 -8.03
CA HIS A 245 10.13 14.97 -8.35
C HIS A 245 10.81 13.63 -8.75
N GLY A 246 10.04 12.61 -9.12
CA GLY A 246 10.54 11.35 -9.69
C GLY A 246 11.16 10.35 -8.70
N ALA A 247 11.03 10.54 -7.38
CA ALA A 247 11.63 9.61 -6.42
C ALA A 247 10.99 8.20 -6.51
N PRO A 248 11.79 7.11 -6.52
CA PRO A 248 11.25 5.76 -6.60
C PRO A 248 10.27 5.43 -5.47
N ILE A 249 9.11 4.85 -5.82
CA ILE A 249 8.04 4.54 -4.84
C ILE A 249 8.51 3.69 -3.65
N HIS A 250 9.47 2.78 -3.85
CA HIS A 250 10.03 1.97 -2.79
C HIS A 250 10.87 2.79 -1.78
N LEU A 251 11.54 3.86 -2.24
CA LEU A 251 12.28 4.79 -1.39
C LEU A 251 11.31 5.63 -0.55
N VAL A 252 10.25 6.18 -1.17
CA VAL A 252 9.19 6.92 -0.46
C VAL A 252 8.49 6.00 0.57
N GLN A 253 8.18 4.76 0.20
CA GLN A 253 7.63 3.75 1.12
C GLN A 253 8.56 3.49 2.31
N ALA A 254 9.87 3.38 2.07
CA ALA A 254 10.88 3.15 3.10
C ALA A 254 10.99 4.35 4.06
N THR A 255 11.14 5.57 3.54
CA THR A 255 11.19 6.83 4.31
C THR A 255 9.95 7.02 5.18
N LEU A 256 8.76 6.74 4.64
CA LEU A 256 7.51 6.81 5.39
C LEU A 256 7.32 5.65 6.37
N GLY A 257 8.04 4.54 6.20
CA GLY A 257 7.86 3.32 6.98
C GLY A 257 6.47 2.72 6.78
N HIS A 258 6.06 2.55 5.52
CA HIS A 258 4.79 1.89 5.15
C HIS A 258 4.99 0.38 4.99
N SER A 259 4.11 -0.42 5.60
CA SER A 259 4.20 -1.88 5.57
C SER A 259 3.64 -2.52 4.30
N SER A 260 3.05 -1.73 3.39
CA SER A 260 2.53 -2.17 2.10
C SER A 260 2.78 -1.07 1.07
N VAL A 261 3.16 -1.46 -0.15
CA VAL A 261 3.31 -0.55 -1.30
C VAL A 261 1.98 0.15 -1.58
N ALA A 262 0.84 -0.54 -1.46
CA ALA A 262 -0.49 0.01 -1.72
C ALA A 262 -0.83 1.25 -0.86
N THR A 263 -0.25 1.38 0.35
CA THR A 263 -0.42 2.58 1.19
C THR A 263 0.36 3.79 0.66
N THR A 264 1.37 3.56 -0.18
CA THR A 264 2.15 4.58 -0.87
C THR A 264 1.62 4.82 -2.28
N SER A 265 1.15 3.79 -2.99
CA SER A 265 0.45 3.91 -4.27
C SER A 265 -0.82 4.78 -4.17
N ALA A 266 -1.42 4.85 -2.98
CA ALA A 266 -2.51 5.78 -2.70
C ALA A 266 -2.15 7.25 -2.99
N TYR A 267 -0.87 7.63 -3.01
CA TYR A 267 -0.42 8.99 -3.38
C TYR A 267 -0.32 9.21 -4.89
N LEU A 268 0.04 8.17 -5.66
CA LEU A 268 0.01 8.24 -7.14
C LEU A 268 -1.43 8.47 -7.65
N HIS A 269 -2.41 7.82 -7.02
CA HIS A 269 -3.82 7.95 -7.37
C HIS A 269 -4.55 9.10 -6.65
N ALA A 270 -3.84 9.90 -5.83
CA ALA A 270 -4.38 11.05 -5.14
C ALA A 270 -4.27 12.35 -5.96
N ARG A 271 -4.03 12.26 -7.28
CA ARG A 271 -3.91 13.40 -8.19
C ARG A 271 -5.25 13.62 -8.93
N PRO A 272 -6.05 14.66 -8.64
CA PRO A 272 -7.30 14.91 -9.38
C PRO A 272 -7.07 15.38 -10.82
N GLY A 273 -5.98 16.11 -11.06
CA GLY A 273 -5.62 16.68 -12.35
C GLY A 273 -4.70 15.80 -13.21
N ASP A 274 -4.27 14.64 -12.70
CA ASP A 274 -3.43 13.71 -13.45
C ASP A 274 -4.23 12.49 -13.86
N SER A 275 -4.18 12.15 -15.14
CA SER A 275 -5.08 11.19 -15.78
C SER A 275 -4.34 10.49 -16.90
N SER A 276 -4.64 9.21 -17.13
CA SER A 276 -4.10 8.45 -18.27
C SER A 276 -4.38 9.14 -19.61
N SER A 277 -5.46 9.92 -19.71
CA SER A 277 -5.78 10.74 -20.89
C SER A 277 -4.70 11.78 -21.25
N ARG A 278 -3.87 12.22 -20.29
CA ARG A 278 -2.74 13.14 -20.53
C ARG A 278 -1.53 12.47 -21.19
N PHE A 279 -1.48 11.14 -21.15
CA PHE A 279 -0.44 10.31 -21.78
C PHE A 279 -0.89 9.76 -23.15
N LEU A 280 -2.13 10.05 -23.55
CA LEU A 280 -2.61 9.86 -24.92
C LEU A 280 -2.34 11.15 -25.69
N SER A 281 -1.82 11.06 -26.91
CA SER A 281 -1.72 12.25 -27.76
C SER A 281 -3.12 12.79 -28.05
N ALA A 282 -3.37 14.05 -27.70
CA ALA A 282 -4.67 14.70 -27.87
C ALA A 282 -5.17 14.62 -29.33
N GLU A 283 -4.24 14.69 -30.29
CA GLU A 283 -4.52 14.56 -31.73
C GLU A 283 -5.06 13.18 -32.15
N THR A 284 -4.88 12.15 -31.31
CA THR A 284 -5.33 10.78 -31.60
C THR A 284 -6.81 10.58 -31.29
N PHE A 285 -7.41 11.40 -30.41
CA PHE A 285 -8.79 11.21 -29.93
C PHE A 285 -9.65 12.48 -29.89
N LEU A 286 -9.10 13.66 -30.18
CA LEU A 286 -9.86 14.88 -30.43
C LEU A 286 -9.88 15.18 -31.94
N PRO A 287 -11.03 15.58 -32.51
CA PRO A 287 -11.09 16.01 -33.90
C PRO A 287 -10.24 17.28 -34.09
N LYS A 288 -9.56 17.38 -35.24
CA LYS A 288 -8.73 18.53 -35.60
C LYS A 288 -9.61 19.77 -35.86
N SER A 289 -10.00 20.48 -34.81
CA SER A 289 -10.56 21.83 -34.92
C SER A 289 -9.47 22.78 -35.41
N GLY A 290 -9.63 23.34 -36.61
CA GLY A 290 -8.65 24.24 -37.21
C GLY A 290 -8.39 25.47 -36.34
N GLY A 291 -7.22 25.51 -35.70
CA GLY A 291 -6.80 26.57 -34.79
C GLY A 291 -5.29 26.51 -34.60
N VAL A 292 -4.63 27.68 -34.66
CA VAL A 292 -3.18 27.82 -34.72
C VAL A 292 -2.50 27.29 -33.44
N ALA A 293 -1.46 26.46 -33.61
CA ALA A 293 -0.67 25.94 -32.50
C ALA A 293 0.33 26.99 -31.98
N LEU A 294 0.43 27.10 -30.66
CA LEU A 294 1.58 27.70 -29.97
C LEU A 294 2.43 26.56 -29.36
N PRO A 295 3.77 26.57 -29.52
CA PRO A 295 4.60 25.52 -28.97
C PRO A 295 4.81 25.71 -27.47
N SER A 296 4.42 24.72 -26.66
CA SER A 296 4.87 24.61 -25.27
C SER A 296 5.68 23.34 -25.10
N GLU A 297 7.01 23.46 -25.07
CA GLU A 297 7.89 22.36 -24.69
C GLU A 297 7.63 21.96 -23.23
N ARG A 298 7.38 20.68 -23.00
CA ARG A 298 7.78 19.87 -21.82
C ARG A 298 7.21 18.46 -21.97
N ALA A 299 7.91 17.62 -22.73
CA ALA A 299 7.66 16.18 -22.76
C ALA A 299 8.69 15.49 -21.85
N GLY A 300 8.23 14.94 -20.73
CA GLY A 300 9.06 14.10 -19.86
C GLY A 300 8.99 12.64 -20.27
N VAL A 301 10.13 12.07 -20.67
CA VAL A 301 10.43 10.63 -20.74
C VAL A 301 9.48 9.78 -21.61
N MET A 302 9.78 9.73 -22.91
CA MET A 302 9.44 8.60 -23.80
C MET A 302 10.53 8.43 -24.87
N ASP A 303 11.60 7.69 -24.55
CA ASP A 303 12.67 7.41 -25.53
C ASP A 303 12.41 6.13 -26.34
N VAL A 304 11.64 6.31 -27.42
CA VAL A 304 12.08 5.81 -28.73
C VAL A 304 12.13 7.02 -29.65
N MET A 305 13.25 7.74 -29.61
CA MET A 305 13.53 8.85 -30.52
C MET A 305 13.66 8.31 -31.95
N THR A 306 12.60 8.44 -32.74
CA THR A 306 12.72 8.40 -34.20
C THR A 306 13.19 9.77 -34.65
N ALA A 307 14.43 9.86 -35.16
CA ALA A 307 14.92 11.09 -35.74
C ALA A 307 14.02 11.48 -36.93
N ALA A 308 13.47 12.70 -36.91
CA ALA A 308 12.63 13.18 -38.00
C ALA A 308 13.48 13.32 -39.29
N PRO A 309 12.97 12.87 -40.45
CA PRO A 309 13.69 13.05 -41.71
C PRO A 309 13.79 14.53 -42.04
N THR A 310 15.03 15.01 -42.19
CA THR A 310 15.29 16.33 -42.78
C THR A 310 15.37 16.19 -44.29
N ALA A 311 14.57 17.00 -44.99
CA ALA A 311 14.29 17.02 -46.44
C ALA A 311 13.18 16.07 -46.93
N GLU A 312 12.24 16.65 -47.68
CA GLU A 312 11.25 15.92 -48.47
C GLU A 312 11.96 15.20 -49.63
N GLY A 313 11.80 13.88 -49.73
CA GLY A 313 12.09 13.14 -50.97
C GLY A 313 12.84 11.81 -50.81
N ASP A 314 13.61 11.59 -49.75
CA ASP A 314 14.40 10.35 -49.61
C ASP A 314 13.71 9.32 -48.72
N GLN A 315 13.33 8.17 -49.31
CA GLN A 315 12.81 7.01 -48.58
C GLN A 315 13.97 6.12 -48.11
N THR A 316 14.86 6.67 -47.28
CA THR A 316 15.99 5.92 -46.72
C THR A 316 15.50 4.92 -45.66
N GLU A 317 15.52 3.62 -45.96
CA GLU A 317 15.27 2.57 -44.97
C GLU A 317 16.26 2.70 -43.79
N MET A 318 15.76 2.97 -42.59
CA MET A 318 16.58 3.09 -41.37
C MET A 318 17.10 1.72 -40.92
N LYS A 319 18.24 1.30 -41.49
CA LYS A 319 18.86 -0.02 -41.29
C LYS A 319 19.91 -0.08 -40.17
N HIS A 320 20.07 0.99 -39.41
CA HIS A 320 21.10 1.11 -38.36
C HIS A 320 20.46 1.41 -37.01
N PHE A 321 20.81 0.61 -36.01
CA PHE A 321 20.25 0.70 -34.66
C PHE A 321 21.35 0.75 -33.61
N THR A 322 21.08 1.36 -32.46
CA THR A 322 21.95 1.30 -31.26
C THR A 322 21.16 0.82 -30.07
N ILE A 323 21.80 0.08 -29.15
CA ILE A 323 21.22 -0.30 -27.86
C ILE A 323 22.11 0.17 -26.70
N ASP A 324 21.54 0.89 -25.74
CA ASP A 324 22.25 1.39 -24.55
C ASP A 324 22.33 0.35 -23.41
N ALA A 325 22.85 0.76 -22.25
CA ALA A 325 22.95 -0.10 -21.08
C ALA A 325 21.58 -0.33 -20.40
N GLU A 326 20.65 0.60 -20.60
CA GLU A 326 19.29 0.65 -20.08
C GLU A 326 18.27 -0.13 -20.95
N ASN A 327 18.70 -0.69 -22.08
CA ASN A 327 17.95 -1.47 -23.06
C ASN A 327 17.05 -0.68 -24.03
N ASN A 328 17.26 0.62 -24.16
CA ASN A 328 16.57 1.44 -25.15
C ASN A 328 17.18 1.21 -26.53
N ILE A 329 16.34 1.13 -27.57
CA ILE A 329 16.77 0.88 -28.96
C ILE A 329 16.43 2.10 -29.81
N THR A 330 17.46 2.73 -30.36
CA THR A 330 17.33 3.93 -31.21
C THR A 330 17.61 3.56 -32.66
N ALA A 331 16.78 4.04 -33.58
CA ALA A 331 16.97 3.90 -35.03
C ALA A 331 17.68 5.15 -35.59
N HIS A 332 18.64 4.93 -36.49
CA HIS A 332 19.48 5.98 -37.08
C HIS A 332 19.38 5.96 -38.60
N ALA A 333 19.36 7.15 -39.21
CA ALA A 333 19.32 7.32 -40.66
C ALA A 333 20.63 6.86 -41.33
N SER A 334 21.80 7.11 -40.72
CA SER A 334 23.08 6.65 -41.25
C SER A 334 23.93 5.88 -40.22
N ARG A 335 24.87 5.08 -40.73
CA ARG A 335 25.86 4.35 -39.92
C ARG A 335 26.86 5.28 -39.20
N LYS A 336 26.95 6.54 -39.61
CA LYS A 336 27.84 7.53 -39.00
C LYS A 336 27.21 8.05 -37.69
N ASP A 337 25.95 8.47 -37.75
CA ASP A 337 25.19 8.98 -36.60
C ASP A 337 25.09 7.92 -35.50
N ALA A 338 24.83 6.66 -35.90
CA ALA A 338 24.78 5.51 -35.01
C ALA A 338 26.11 5.19 -34.29
N ARG A 339 27.25 5.71 -34.79
CA ARG A 339 28.57 5.57 -34.15
C ARG A 339 28.90 6.76 -33.24
N GLU A 340 28.44 7.96 -33.59
CA GLU A 340 28.62 9.17 -32.76
C GLU A 340 27.80 9.08 -31.46
N ALA A 341 26.72 8.29 -31.43
CA ALA A 341 25.93 7.99 -30.24
C ALA A 341 26.66 7.17 -29.14
N GLY A 342 27.87 6.65 -29.38
CA GLY A 342 28.71 6.00 -28.36
C GLY A 342 28.23 4.63 -27.84
N ALA A 343 27.08 4.13 -28.29
CA ALA A 343 26.49 2.85 -27.90
C ALA A 343 26.73 1.74 -28.96
N PRO A 344 26.68 0.44 -28.58
CA PRO A 344 26.79 -0.68 -29.52
C PRO A 344 25.83 -0.58 -30.72
N THR A 345 26.38 -0.33 -31.90
CA THR A 345 25.65 -0.27 -33.17
C THR A 345 25.41 -1.68 -33.75
N PHE A 346 24.19 -1.97 -34.19
CA PHE A 346 23.85 -3.20 -34.90
C PHE A 346 22.96 -2.92 -36.13
N SER A 347 23.04 -3.81 -37.12
CA SER A 347 22.29 -3.75 -38.39
C SER A 347 21.89 -5.13 -38.93
N THR A 348 22.19 -6.18 -38.17
CA THR A 348 21.87 -7.59 -38.47
C THR A 348 21.56 -8.34 -37.17
N GLU A 349 20.88 -9.48 -37.25
CA GLU A 349 20.54 -10.30 -36.07
C GLU A 349 21.80 -10.73 -35.29
N GLU A 350 22.87 -11.10 -35.99
CA GLU A 350 24.12 -11.54 -35.38
C GLU A 350 24.78 -10.41 -34.56
N GLN A 351 24.85 -9.20 -35.12
CA GLN A 351 25.34 -8.01 -34.41
C GLN A 351 24.46 -7.65 -33.20
N PHE A 352 23.15 -7.86 -33.28
CA PHE A 352 22.22 -7.67 -32.16
C PHE A 352 22.45 -8.71 -31.05
N ALA A 353 22.63 -9.99 -31.42
CA ALA A 353 22.90 -11.08 -30.50
C ALA A 353 24.23 -10.88 -29.75
N ASP A 354 25.24 -10.34 -30.42
CA ASP A 354 26.54 -9.99 -29.84
C ASP A 354 26.45 -8.75 -28.93
N ALA A 355 25.76 -7.68 -29.35
CA ALA A 355 25.57 -6.45 -28.56
C ALA A 355 24.84 -6.69 -27.22
N ILE A 356 23.97 -7.71 -27.15
CA ILE A 356 23.27 -8.10 -25.93
C ILE A 356 24.12 -9.00 -25.02
N GLY A 357 24.97 -9.85 -25.61
CA GLY A 357 25.69 -10.89 -24.89
C GLY A 357 24.77 -12.01 -24.38
N ASN A 358 25.27 -12.81 -23.42
CA ASN A 358 24.61 -14.04 -22.97
C ASN A 358 23.43 -13.84 -22.00
N ASP A 359 22.88 -12.63 -21.86
CA ASP A 359 21.85 -12.33 -20.86
C ASP A 359 20.42 -12.67 -21.34
N SER A 360 19.88 -13.76 -20.79
CA SER A 360 18.51 -14.22 -21.06
C SER A 360 17.41 -13.38 -20.42
N GLN A 361 17.71 -12.60 -19.38
CA GLN A 361 16.76 -11.71 -18.72
C GLN A 361 16.65 -10.39 -19.49
N ARG A 362 17.79 -9.83 -19.93
CA ARG A 362 17.88 -8.65 -20.81
C ARG A 362 17.02 -8.80 -22.07
N LEU A 363 17.03 -9.97 -22.70
CA LEU A 363 16.17 -10.29 -23.85
C LEU A 363 14.66 -10.26 -23.54
N VAL A 364 14.26 -10.66 -22.33
CA VAL A 364 12.85 -10.63 -21.90
C VAL A 364 12.41 -9.19 -21.61
N GLU A 365 13.30 -8.38 -21.03
CA GLU A 365 13.06 -6.97 -20.76
C GLU A 365 12.92 -6.18 -22.08
N ILE A 366 13.83 -6.37 -23.04
CA ILE A 366 13.76 -5.78 -24.38
C ILE A 366 12.48 -6.19 -25.12
N TRP A 367 12.09 -7.47 -25.10
CA TRP A 367 10.84 -7.86 -25.76
C TRP A 367 9.63 -7.18 -25.12
N ASN A 368 9.59 -7.07 -23.80
CA ASN A 368 8.45 -6.49 -23.09
C ASN A 368 8.39 -4.95 -23.18
N SER A 369 9.45 -4.27 -23.65
CA SER A 369 9.43 -2.84 -23.96
C SER A 369 8.99 -2.52 -25.40
N LEU A 370 8.97 -3.50 -26.31
CA LEU A 370 8.55 -3.28 -27.69
C LEU A 370 7.03 -3.02 -27.81
N PRO A 371 6.60 -2.05 -28.64
CA PRO A 371 5.18 -1.75 -28.82
C PRO A 371 4.44 -2.87 -29.57
N GLY A 372 3.21 -3.17 -29.14
CA GLY A 372 2.30 -4.09 -29.83
C GLY A 372 2.55 -5.59 -29.62
N VAL A 373 3.60 -6.00 -28.89
CA VAL A 373 3.86 -7.41 -28.62
C VAL A 373 3.15 -7.91 -27.35
N LYS A 374 2.86 -9.22 -27.30
CA LYS A 374 2.32 -9.85 -26.07
C LYS A 374 3.47 -10.10 -25.08
N PRO A 375 3.38 -9.64 -23.82
CA PRO A 375 4.45 -9.83 -22.84
C PRO A 375 4.75 -11.30 -22.55
N VAL A 376 6.02 -11.61 -22.33
CA VAL A 376 6.53 -12.97 -22.07
C VAL A 376 7.34 -12.97 -20.78
N THR A 377 7.26 -14.05 -19.99
CA THR A 377 8.02 -14.18 -18.74
C THR A 377 9.36 -14.90 -18.88
N ARG A 378 9.56 -15.63 -20.00
CA ARG A 378 10.82 -16.26 -20.42
C ARG A 378 10.73 -16.73 -21.86
N PHE A 379 11.84 -16.66 -22.59
CA PHE A 379 11.97 -17.35 -23.89
C PHE A 379 12.32 -18.82 -23.72
N THR A 380 12.01 -19.64 -24.73
CA THR A 380 12.35 -21.08 -24.73
C THR A 380 13.83 -21.31 -24.99
N ASN A 381 14.40 -20.63 -26.00
CA ASN A 381 15.80 -20.68 -26.41
C ASN A 381 16.28 -19.27 -26.79
N ARG A 382 17.57 -18.95 -26.59
CA ARG A 382 18.14 -17.62 -26.92
C ARG A 382 18.00 -17.27 -28.40
N LYS A 383 18.31 -18.21 -29.32
CA LYS A 383 18.18 -17.98 -30.77
C LYS A 383 16.76 -17.57 -31.18
N VAL A 384 15.74 -18.24 -30.64
CA VAL A 384 14.32 -17.90 -30.88
C VAL A 384 13.94 -16.54 -30.28
N ALA A 385 14.66 -16.07 -29.26
CA ALA A 385 14.49 -14.73 -28.71
C ALA A 385 15.12 -13.67 -29.63
N THR A 386 16.37 -13.87 -30.07
CA THR A 386 17.08 -12.93 -30.97
C THR A 386 16.35 -12.81 -32.30
N GLU A 387 15.99 -13.92 -32.95
CA GLU A 387 15.21 -13.95 -34.20
C GLU A 387 13.90 -13.15 -34.07
N ARG A 388 13.16 -13.35 -32.97
CA ARG A 388 11.87 -12.67 -32.74
C ARG A 388 12.03 -11.18 -32.46
N ILE A 389 12.96 -10.82 -31.59
CA ILE A 389 13.20 -9.42 -31.21
C ILE A 389 13.76 -8.66 -32.42
N TRP A 390 14.72 -9.23 -33.15
CA TRP A 390 15.24 -8.66 -34.39
C TRP A 390 14.15 -8.47 -35.44
N LYS A 391 13.27 -9.47 -35.66
CA LYS A 391 12.14 -9.32 -36.59
C LYS A 391 11.18 -8.20 -36.19
N ALA A 392 10.95 -8.00 -34.90
CA ALA A 392 10.12 -6.89 -34.41
C ALA A 392 10.82 -5.53 -34.58
N ILE A 393 12.12 -5.43 -34.31
CA ILE A 393 12.92 -4.20 -34.51
C ILE A 393 12.99 -3.84 -36.00
N ALA A 394 13.28 -4.82 -36.87
CA ALA A 394 13.35 -4.61 -38.32
C ALA A 394 12.00 -4.12 -38.91
N GLN A 395 10.87 -4.54 -38.32
CA GLN A 395 9.53 -4.04 -38.70
C GLN A 395 9.25 -2.60 -38.24
N LEU A 396 10.02 -2.04 -37.29
CA LEU A 396 9.92 -0.62 -36.92
C LEU A 396 10.62 0.32 -37.94
N GLY A 397 11.54 -0.20 -38.75
CA GLY A 397 12.27 0.56 -39.77
C GLY A 397 11.71 0.48 -41.20
N GLY A 398 10.62 -0.28 -41.42
CA GLY A 398 10.00 -0.48 -42.73
C GLY A 398 8.71 0.32 -42.95
N PRO A 399 8.31 0.60 -44.20
CA PRO A 399 7.08 1.33 -44.50
C PRO A 399 5.83 0.54 -44.08
N ARG A 400 4.94 1.18 -43.32
CA ARG A 400 3.64 0.60 -42.92
C ARG A 400 2.69 0.51 -44.12
N VAL A 401 2.52 -0.69 -44.65
CA VAL A 401 1.36 -1.03 -45.49
C VAL A 401 0.16 -1.29 -44.57
N ALA A 402 -0.95 -0.62 -44.82
CA ALA A 402 -2.18 -0.77 -44.05
C ALA A 402 -3.05 -1.90 -44.61
N GLU A 403 -3.12 -3.04 -43.92
CA GLU A 403 -4.15 -4.05 -44.14
C GLU A 403 -5.29 -3.84 -43.15
N ALA A 404 -6.44 -3.38 -43.66
CA ALA A 404 -7.68 -3.30 -42.88
C ALA A 404 -8.34 -4.69 -42.81
N GLN A 405 -8.84 -5.07 -41.64
CA GLN A 405 -9.74 -6.22 -41.49
C GLN A 405 -11.19 -5.75 -41.32
N PRO A 406 -12.20 -6.44 -41.90
CA PRO A 406 -13.58 -5.98 -41.86
C PRO A 406 -14.23 -6.15 -40.48
N ILE A 407 -15.11 -5.22 -40.15
CA ILE A 407 -16.03 -5.30 -39.00
C ILE A 407 -17.24 -6.15 -39.44
N PRO A 408 -17.72 -7.13 -38.65
CA PRO A 408 -18.90 -7.90 -39.00
C PRO A 408 -20.18 -7.06 -38.81
N GLU A 409 -21.09 -7.15 -39.78
CA GLU A 409 -22.42 -6.52 -39.74
C GLU A 409 -23.29 -7.05 -38.60
N ALA A 410 -24.08 -6.16 -37.99
CA ALA A 410 -25.18 -6.53 -37.11
C ALA A 410 -26.49 -6.48 -37.91
N THR A 411 -27.07 -7.64 -38.19
CA THR A 411 -28.37 -7.75 -38.87
C THR A 411 -29.54 -7.25 -38.01
N GLU A 412 -30.49 -6.61 -38.68
CA GLU A 412 -31.71 -6.03 -38.11
C GLU A 412 -32.69 -7.07 -37.54
N SER A 413 -33.58 -6.62 -36.64
CA SER A 413 -34.96 -7.13 -36.58
C SER A 413 -35.91 -6.00 -36.18
N GLN A 414 -37.07 -5.96 -36.83
CA GLN A 414 -37.91 -4.76 -37.02
C GLN A 414 -38.81 -4.41 -35.82
N ALA A 415 -39.39 -3.20 -35.88
CA ALA A 415 -40.39 -2.69 -34.95
C ALA A 415 -41.82 -2.72 -35.55
N SER A 416 -42.81 -2.85 -34.68
CA SER A 416 -44.24 -2.56 -34.90
C SER A 416 -44.92 -2.46 -33.53
N GLY A 417 -45.73 -1.46 -33.17
CA GLY A 417 -46.10 -0.20 -33.82
C GLY A 417 -46.87 0.70 -32.82
N GLU A 418 -47.22 1.93 -33.25
CA GLU A 418 -48.40 2.78 -32.92
C GLU A 418 -49.27 2.53 -31.66
N SER A 419 -49.89 3.51 -30.98
CA SER A 419 -49.92 4.99 -31.09
C SER A 419 -50.64 5.63 -29.87
N ALA A 420 -50.87 6.95 -29.91
CA ALA A 420 -51.65 7.81 -28.99
C ALA A 420 -50.98 8.15 -27.63
N VAL A 421 -50.49 9.37 -27.33
CA VAL A 421 -50.99 10.76 -27.51
C VAL A 421 -52.15 11.12 -26.55
N VAL A 422 -51.88 12.04 -25.61
CA VAL A 422 -52.61 13.33 -25.43
C VAL A 422 -51.82 14.25 -24.49
N SER A 423 -51.88 15.55 -24.76
CA SER A 423 -51.10 16.63 -24.13
C SER A 423 -51.67 17.13 -22.80
N GLY A 424 -50.86 17.88 -22.04
CA GLY A 424 -51.32 18.66 -20.88
C GLY A 424 -50.26 19.65 -20.39
N GLU A 425 -50.37 20.92 -20.76
CA GLU A 425 -49.55 22.01 -20.25
C GLU A 425 -49.93 22.38 -18.80
N GLY A 426 -48.99 22.93 -18.02
CA GLY A 426 -49.32 23.46 -16.69
C GLY A 426 -48.14 23.82 -15.80
N ARG A 427 -47.59 25.04 -15.96
CA ARG A 427 -46.94 25.77 -14.85
C ARG A 427 -48.03 26.45 -14.01
N PRO A 428 -47.90 26.52 -12.68
CA PRO A 428 -47.23 27.70 -12.10
C PRO A 428 -46.31 27.42 -10.87
N SER A 429 -45.64 28.49 -10.45
CA SER A 429 -44.81 28.64 -9.23
C SER A 429 -45.64 29.35 -8.13
N PRO A 430 -45.10 29.76 -6.94
CA PRO A 430 -44.29 29.06 -5.92
C PRO A 430 -44.80 29.26 -4.45
N ALA A 431 -44.17 28.59 -3.47
CA ALA A 431 -44.13 28.91 -2.01
C ALA A 431 -45.47 28.89 -1.20
N PRO A 432 -45.44 28.64 0.13
CA PRO A 432 -44.95 29.58 1.17
C PRO A 432 -43.87 28.94 2.09
N THR A 433 -42.89 29.66 2.66
CA THR A 433 -42.93 30.71 3.71
C THR A 433 -43.47 30.26 5.07
N ALA A 434 -42.56 30.06 6.03
CA ALA A 434 -42.85 30.05 7.47
C ALA A 434 -41.66 30.69 8.21
N GLU A 435 -41.94 31.67 9.06
CA GLU A 435 -40.94 32.49 9.78
C GLU A 435 -40.50 31.91 11.13
N PRO A 436 -39.39 32.41 11.73
CA PRO A 436 -38.78 31.84 12.94
C PRO A 436 -39.37 32.39 14.25
N LEU A 437 -39.21 31.64 15.35
CA LEU A 437 -39.63 32.07 16.69
C LEU A 437 -38.43 32.27 17.67
N ALA A 438 -38.50 33.34 18.46
CA ALA A 438 -37.57 33.70 19.54
C ALA A 438 -38.28 34.66 20.54
N THR A 439 -37.79 35.02 21.75
CA THR A 439 -36.51 34.78 22.45
C THR A 439 -36.75 34.51 23.95
N ALA A 440 -36.08 33.52 24.56
CA ALA A 440 -35.76 33.52 26.01
C ALA A 440 -34.63 32.51 26.31
N GLY A 441 -33.66 32.74 27.19
CA GLY A 441 -33.49 33.84 28.14
C GLY A 441 -33.40 33.31 29.58
N GLY A 442 -32.24 32.75 29.97
CA GLY A 442 -32.04 32.17 31.31
C GLY A 442 -30.56 31.95 31.62
N GLY A 443 -30.07 32.56 32.72
CA GLY A 443 -28.65 32.67 33.03
C GLY A 443 -28.01 31.49 33.77
N VAL A 444 -26.70 31.61 33.95
CA VAL A 444 -25.77 30.65 34.61
C VAL A 444 -26.02 30.57 36.13
N PRO A 445 -25.48 29.55 36.84
CA PRO A 445 -24.18 29.81 37.48
C PRO A 445 -23.15 28.68 37.32
N ALA A 446 -21.87 29.06 37.38
CA ALA A 446 -20.73 28.18 37.26
C ALA A 446 -20.43 27.40 38.56
N ALA A 447 -19.85 26.20 38.44
CA ALA A 447 -19.25 25.47 39.55
C ALA A 447 -17.76 25.21 39.27
N ALA A 448 -16.90 25.64 40.19
CA ALA A 448 -15.44 25.59 40.11
C ALA A 448 -14.88 24.24 40.68
N PRO A 449 -13.56 23.98 40.61
CA PRO A 449 -13.05 22.61 40.46
C PRO A 449 -12.85 21.84 41.79
N GLN A 450 -13.11 20.54 41.77
CA GLN A 450 -12.79 19.64 42.87
C GLN A 450 -11.30 19.23 42.87
N LYS A 451 -10.68 19.28 44.05
CA LYS A 451 -9.27 18.91 44.30
C LYS A 451 -9.05 17.39 44.30
N PRO A 452 -7.83 16.90 44.05
CA PRO A 452 -7.56 15.47 43.85
C PRO A 452 -7.72 14.63 45.13
N ARG A 453 -8.29 13.43 44.97
CA ARG A 453 -8.48 12.46 46.06
C ARG A 453 -7.19 11.66 46.28
N VAL A 454 -6.74 11.62 47.53
CA VAL A 454 -5.49 10.96 47.96
C VAL A 454 -5.58 9.44 47.79
N ALA A 455 -4.52 8.82 47.24
CA ALA A 455 -4.39 7.38 47.14
C ALA A 455 -3.75 6.77 48.40
N PRO A 456 -4.26 5.67 48.97
CA PRO A 456 -3.64 4.99 50.09
C PRO A 456 -2.44 4.13 49.66
N ALA A 457 -1.41 4.08 50.50
CA ALA A 457 -0.22 3.28 50.26
C ALA A 457 -0.41 1.79 50.61
N LYS A 458 0.09 0.90 49.74
CA LYS A 458 0.42 -0.54 49.92
C LYS A 458 1.15 -0.97 48.62
N GLY A 459 2.10 -1.90 48.58
CA GLY A 459 2.74 -2.74 49.59
C GLY A 459 3.95 -3.45 48.96
N LYS A 460 4.73 -4.22 49.74
CA LYS A 460 6.03 -4.79 49.31
C LYS A 460 5.93 -5.80 48.14
N ALA A 461 7.01 -5.90 47.37
CA ALA A 461 7.15 -6.75 46.19
C ALA A 461 7.08 -8.26 46.49
N SER A 462 6.62 -9.05 45.51
CA SER A 462 6.88 -10.49 45.48
C SER A 462 7.06 -11.07 44.06
N LYS A 463 8.15 -11.83 43.94
CA LYS A 463 8.52 -12.93 43.02
C LYS A 463 8.05 -12.95 41.54
N LYS A 464 9.09 -13.05 40.69
CA LYS A 464 9.12 -13.26 39.23
C LYS A 464 8.48 -14.59 38.82
N ALA A 465 7.65 -14.61 37.77
CA ALA A 465 7.06 -15.83 37.18
C ALA A 465 7.42 -15.97 35.69
N THR A 466 7.66 -17.21 35.25
CA THR A 466 8.22 -17.56 33.93
C THR A 466 7.12 -17.70 32.84
N PRO A 467 7.36 -17.40 31.55
CA PRO A 467 6.30 -17.40 30.54
C PRO A 467 5.89 -18.82 30.08
N PRO A 468 4.58 -19.10 29.88
CA PRO A 468 4.12 -20.38 29.34
C PRO A 468 4.33 -20.50 27.81
N LYS A 469 4.55 -21.74 27.36
CA LYS A 469 4.77 -22.11 25.94
C LYS A 469 3.52 -21.88 25.07
N LYS A 470 3.73 -21.51 23.80
CA LYS A 470 2.65 -21.36 22.79
C LYS A 470 2.04 -22.72 22.40
N ALA A 471 0.71 -22.78 22.39
CA ALA A 471 -0.09 -23.85 21.79
C ALA A 471 -0.36 -23.58 20.28
N PRO A 472 -0.76 -24.59 19.47
CA PRO A 472 -0.68 -24.50 18.00
C PRO A 472 -1.82 -23.71 17.35
N LYS A 473 -1.55 -23.18 16.14
CA LYS A 473 -2.55 -22.51 15.29
C LYS A 473 -3.47 -23.53 14.62
N SER A 474 -4.78 -23.30 14.68
CA SER A 474 -5.79 -24.02 13.90
C SER A 474 -5.74 -23.69 12.40
N ALA A 475 -6.31 -24.58 11.59
CA ALA A 475 -6.24 -24.52 10.13
C ALA A 475 -7.03 -23.35 9.51
N LYS A 476 -6.60 -22.93 8.32
CA LYS A 476 -7.28 -21.92 7.49
C LYS A 476 -7.92 -22.62 6.29
N ALA A 477 -9.16 -22.24 5.97
CA ALA A 477 -9.95 -22.82 4.88
C ALA A 477 -9.28 -22.71 3.50
N ALA A 478 -9.65 -23.63 2.60
CA ALA A 478 -9.05 -23.82 1.29
C ALA A 478 -9.36 -22.68 0.29
N LYS A 479 -8.51 -22.57 -0.74
CA LYS A 479 -8.68 -21.73 -1.94
C LYS A 479 -8.88 -22.69 -3.14
N PRO A 480 -9.56 -22.29 -4.25
CA PRO A 480 -9.83 -23.20 -5.37
C PRO A 480 -8.55 -23.68 -6.06
N ALA A 481 -8.62 -24.88 -6.65
CA ALA A 481 -7.47 -25.57 -7.23
C ALA A 481 -6.92 -24.87 -8.48
N ALA A 482 -5.59 -24.75 -8.56
CA ALA A 482 -4.87 -24.44 -9.79
C ALA A 482 -4.52 -25.76 -10.52
N LYS A 483 -4.61 -25.76 -11.86
CA LYS A 483 -4.35 -26.95 -12.68
C LYS A 483 -2.91 -27.49 -12.48
N THR A 484 -2.80 -28.80 -12.47
CA THR A 484 -1.59 -29.58 -12.17
C THR A 484 -0.52 -29.44 -13.24
N ALA A 485 0.74 -29.25 -12.79
CA ALA A 485 1.93 -29.41 -13.63
C ALA A 485 2.72 -30.63 -13.14
N GLY A 486 2.87 -31.64 -14.00
CA GLY A 486 3.66 -32.84 -13.72
C GLY A 486 5.14 -32.51 -13.50
N ALA A 487 5.83 -33.35 -12.71
CA ALA A 487 7.26 -33.20 -12.49
C ALA A 487 8.05 -33.56 -13.75
N ARG A 488 9.10 -32.79 -14.08
CA ARG A 488 10.05 -33.14 -15.16
C ARG A 488 10.77 -34.45 -14.82
N GLU A 489 10.92 -35.32 -15.82
CA GLU A 489 11.70 -36.56 -15.71
C GLU A 489 13.13 -36.31 -15.23
N GLY A 490 13.72 -37.31 -14.55
CA GLY A 490 15.07 -37.24 -13.98
C GLY A 490 15.20 -36.40 -12.69
N SER A 491 14.22 -35.55 -12.35
CA SER A 491 14.26 -34.74 -11.12
C SER A 491 14.32 -35.60 -9.85
N LYS A 492 14.97 -35.09 -8.79
CA LYS A 492 14.90 -35.68 -7.43
C LYS A 492 13.45 -35.90 -6.98
N THR A 493 12.53 -35.04 -7.42
CA THR A 493 11.08 -35.16 -7.19
C THR A 493 10.49 -36.43 -7.82
N ALA A 494 10.87 -36.77 -9.06
CA ALA A 494 10.41 -37.98 -9.74
C ALA A 494 10.91 -39.24 -9.00
N LYS A 495 12.20 -39.25 -8.61
CA LYS A 495 12.79 -40.35 -7.82
C LYS A 495 12.06 -40.62 -6.49
N VAL A 496 11.53 -39.59 -5.83
CA VAL A 496 10.70 -39.77 -4.62
C VAL A 496 9.31 -40.30 -4.97
N LEU A 497 8.72 -39.86 -6.09
CA LEU A 497 7.44 -40.37 -6.57
C LEU A 497 7.52 -41.87 -6.87
N ASP A 498 8.54 -42.30 -7.62
CA ASP A 498 8.77 -43.71 -7.99
C ASP A 498 8.97 -44.60 -6.76
N LEU A 499 9.64 -44.10 -5.72
CA LEU A 499 9.84 -44.82 -4.47
C LEU A 499 8.53 -44.96 -3.68
N VAL A 500 7.76 -43.89 -3.55
CA VAL A 500 6.53 -43.84 -2.74
C VAL A 500 5.32 -44.48 -3.46
N THR A 501 5.41 -44.71 -4.78
CA THR A 501 4.38 -45.40 -5.59
C THR A 501 4.54 -46.93 -5.59
N ARG A 502 5.64 -47.47 -5.05
CA ARG A 502 5.84 -48.93 -4.89
C ARG A 502 4.84 -49.51 -3.89
N ALA A 503 4.45 -50.78 -4.09
CA ALA A 503 3.48 -51.46 -3.24
C ALA A 503 3.88 -51.53 -1.75
N GLY A 504 5.19 -51.63 -1.46
CA GLY A 504 5.74 -51.57 -0.10
C GLY A 504 6.00 -50.16 0.45
N GLY A 505 5.63 -49.11 -0.29
CA GLY A 505 6.01 -47.73 0.01
C GLY A 505 7.52 -47.51 0.03
N ALA A 506 7.96 -46.41 0.66
CA ALA A 506 9.36 -46.13 0.94
C ALA A 506 9.57 -45.57 2.36
N THR A 507 10.64 -45.99 3.01
CA THR A 507 11.05 -45.51 4.33
C THR A 507 11.69 -44.13 4.24
N LEU A 508 11.74 -43.43 5.39
CA LEU A 508 12.41 -42.13 5.47
C LEU A 508 13.90 -42.23 5.09
N LYS A 509 14.58 -43.33 5.49
CA LYS A 509 16.00 -43.56 5.21
C LYS A 509 16.29 -43.74 3.72
N GLU A 510 15.46 -44.50 3.00
CA GLU A 510 15.59 -44.72 1.56
C GLU A 510 15.39 -43.43 0.77
N ILE A 511 14.36 -42.63 1.12
CA ILE A 511 14.09 -41.35 0.46
C ILE A 511 15.25 -40.36 0.72
N MET A 512 15.83 -40.35 1.93
CA MET A 512 17.04 -39.57 2.20
C MET A 512 18.22 -40.04 1.34
N LYS A 513 18.48 -41.35 1.23
CA LYS A 513 19.57 -41.91 0.43
C LYS A 513 19.42 -41.59 -1.07
N ALA A 514 18.20 -41.61 -1.60
CA ALA A 514 17.92 -41.31 -3.01
C ALA A 514 17.98 -39.81 -3.37
N THR A 515 17.88 -38.90 -2.39
CA THR A 515 17.79 -37.44 -2.64
C THR A 515 18.96 -36.63 -2.07
N GLY A 516 19.66 -37.14 -1.06
CA GLY A 516 20.61 -36.39 -0.23
C GLY A 516 19.94 -35.40 0.74
N TRP A 517 18.63 -35.53 0.98
CA TRP A 517 17.89 -34.59 1.83
C TRP A 517 17.94 -34.95 3.32
N GLN A 518 17.87 -33.93 4.16
CA GLN A 518 17.78 -34.07 5.62
C GLN A 518 16.39 -34.54 6.07
N PRO A 519 16.24 -35.20 7.24
CA PRO A 519 14.98 -35.84 7.66
C PRO A 519 13.77 -34.89 7.69
N HIS A 520 13.98 -33.65 8.13
CA HIS A 520 12.92 -32.63 8.19
C HIS A 520 12.53 -32.12 6.79
N SER A 521 13.47 -32.10 5.84
CA SER A 521 13.23 -31.70 4.45
C SER A 521 12.40 -32.75 3.72
N VAL A 522 12.68 -34.05 3.92
CA VAL A 522 11.86 -35.15 3.39
C VAL A 522 10.43 -35.12 3.97
N ARG A 523 10.28 -34.95 5.30
CA ARG A 523 8.96 -34.84 5.94
C ARG A 523 8.17 -33.61 5.46
N GLY A 524 8.85 -32.48 5.25
CA GLY A 524 8.27 -31.27 4.66
C GLY A 524 7.85 -31.46 3.20
N PHE A 525 8.63 -32.22 2.42
CA PHE A 525 8.31 -32.54 1.03
C PHE A 525 7.09 -33.48 0.92
N ILE A 526 7.03 -34.54 1.73
CA ILE A 526 5.88 -35.47 1.74
C ILE A 526 4.58 -34.74 2.14
N SER A 527 4.59 -34.01 3.26
CA SER A 527 3.39 -33.32 3.76
C SER A 527 3.02 -32.05 2.99
N GLY A 528 3.98 -31.40 2.33
CA GLY A 528 3.81 -30.11 1.66
C GLY A 528 3.76 -30.20 0.14
N ALA A 529 4.70 -30.89 -0.50
CA ALA A 529 4.75 -31.00 -1.96
C ALA A 529 3.80 -32.09 -2.48
N LEU A 530 3.92 -33.33 -1.99
CA LEU A 530 3.05 -34.43 -2.44
C LEU A 530 1.59 -34.17 -2.04
N GLY A 531 1.34 -33.92 -0.74
CA GLY A 531 0.00 -33.65 -0.23
C GLY A 531 -0.62 -32.35 -0.76
N LYS A 532 -0.01 -31.18 -0.49
CA LYS A 532 -0.67 -29.87 -0.73
C LYS A 532 -0.44 -29.25 -2.11
N LYS A 533 0.60 -29.64 -2.84
CA LYS A 533 0.87 -29.08 -4.20
C LYS A 533 0.51 -30.05 -5.32
N MET A 534 0.71 -31.35 -5.12
CA MET A 534 0.37 -32.38 -6.12
C MET A 534 -0.99 -33.05 -5.86
N GLY A 535 -1.61 -32.82 -4.70
CA GLY A 535 -2.94 -33.36 -4.37
C GLY A 535 -2.94 -34.87 -4.09
N LEU A 536 -1.78 -35.48 -3.87
CA LEU A 536 -1.65 -36.92 -3.68
C LEU A 536 -1.86 -37.30 -2.22
N THR A 537 -2.78 -38.22 -1.97
CA THR A 537 -3.04 -38.78 -0.63
C THR A 537 -1.90 -39.70 -0.24
N VAL A 538 -1.01 -39.24 0.65
CA VAL A 538 0.10 -40.06 1.15
C VAL A 538 -0.24 -40.64 2.52
N GLU A 539 -0.37 -41.96 2.57
CA GLU A 539 -0.50 -42.72 3.82
C GLU A 539 0.86 -42.96 4.46
N SER A 540 0.90 -43.02 5.80
CA SER A 540 2.07 -43.49 6.53
C SER A 540 1.70 -44.70 7.37
N PHE A 541 2.44 -45.81 7.19
CA PHE A 541 2.22 -47.07 7.88
C PHE A 541 3.55 -47.59 8.46
N LYS A 542 3.50 -48.62 9.29
CA LYS A 542 4.67 -49.34 9.80
C LYS A 542 4.92 -50.55 8.90
N ASN A 543 6.15 -50.73 8.44
CA ASN A 543 6.53 -51.91 7.65
C ASN A 543 6.84 -53.12 8.58
N ALA A 544 7.22 -54.25 7.99
CA ALA A 544 7.56 -55.48 8.72
C ALA A 544 8.77 -55.36 9.67
N THR A 545 9.57 -54.28 9.58
CA THR A 545 10.69 -53.98 10.49
C THR A 545 10.37 -52.85 11.49
N ASP A 546 9.08 -52.58 11.72
CA ASP A 546 8.51 -51.50 12.56
C ASP A 546 8.91 -50.07 12.16
N GLU A 547 9.57 -49.89 11.01
CA GLU A 547 9.94 -48.57 10.50
C GLU A 547 8.77 -47.89 9.78
N ARG A 548 8.68 -46.56 9.94
CA ARG A 548 7.61 -45.76 9.32
C ARG A 548 7.89 -45.53 7.84
N ALA A 549 7.11 -46.19 6.99
CA ALA A 549 7.09 -46.05 5.54
C ALA A 549 5.94 -45.13 5.08
N TYR A 550 6.05 -44.63 3.85
CA TYR A 550 5.06 -43.79 3.19
C TYR A 550 4.70 -44.38 1.83
N ARG A 551 3.40 -44.41 1.50
CA ARG A 551 2.88 -44.80 0.17
C ARG A 551 1.84 -43.81 -0.31
N ILE A 552 1.69 -43.64 -1.61
CA ILE A 552 0.52 -42.96 -2.18
C ILE A 552 -0.66 -43.95 -2.16
N ALA A 553 -1.79 -43.54 -1.58
CA ALA A 553 -3.06 -44.25 -1.74
C ALA A 553 -3.51 -44.11 -3.21
N LYS A 554 -3.88 -45.22 -3.83
CA LYS A 554 -4.47 -45.25 -5.17
C LYS A 554 -5.95 -44.85 -5.12
#